data_AF-A0A0F9U8W7-F1
#
_entry.id   AF-A0A0F9U8W7-F1
#
_cell.length_a   1.000
_cell.length_b   1.000
_cell.length_c   1.000
_cell.angle_alpha   90.00
_cell.angle_beta   90.00
_cell.angle_gamma   90.00
#
_symmetry.space_group_name_H-M   'P 1'
#
loop_
_entity.id
_entity.type
_entity.pdbx_description
1 polymer ?
#
loop_
_entity_poly.entity_id
_entity_poly.type
_entity_poly.pdbx_seq_one_letter_code
_entity_poly.pdbx_strand_id
1 'polypeptide(L)'
;MGDIKNIKDVLPERKELYPDKDRVESSALIGKEFVIKEATELDGQHGKFNVALLEVDGKEVSTAFGSKVVNARIEEIRKDLPVRCKMVEKKSKEGRVYYDLE
;
A
#
# COMPACT_ATOMS: atom_id res chain seq x y z
N MET A 1 12.77 -31.80 -23.67
CA MET A 1 13.24 -30.44 -23.31
C MET A 1 11.99 -29.61 -23.24
N GLY A 2 11.50 -29.28 -22.04
CA GLY A 2 10.21 -28.59 -21.90
C GLY A 2 10.34 -27.12 -22.29
N ASP A 3 9.44 -26.62 -23.13
CA ASP A 3 9.37 -25.23 -23.53
C ASP A 3 9.32 -24.31 -22.30
N ILE A 4 10.31 -23.44 -22.19
CA ILE A 4 10.39 -22.41 -21.15
C ILE A 4 9.34 -21.35 -21.48
N LYS A 5 8.26 -21.29 -20.69
CA LYS A 5 7.22 -20.25 -20.83
C LYS A 5 7.69 -18.95 -20.18
N ASN A 6 7.36 -17.80 -20.78
CA ASN A 6 7.62 -16.53 -20.11
C ASN A 6 6.68 -16.38 -18.92
N ILE A 7 7.16 -15.76 -17.85
CA ILE A 7 6.38 -15.56 -16.62
C ILE A 7 5.05 -14.82 -16.86
N LYS A 8 5.00 -13.96 -17.87
CA LYS A 8 3.79 -13.22 -18.29
C LYS A 8 2.73 -14.11 -18.94
N ASP A 9 3.12 -15.24 -19.55
CA ASP A 9 2.21 -16.20 -20.20
C ASP A 9 1.61 -17.21 -19.20
N VAL A 10 2.13 -17.22 -17.95
CA VAL A 10 1.73 -18.16 -16.89
C VAL A 10 1.00 -17.46 -15.76
N LEU A 11 1.30 -16.18 -15.54
CA LEU A 11 0.63 -15.40 -14.51
C LEU A 11 -0.70 -14.84 -15.06
N PRO A 12 -1.80 -14.94 -14.30
CA PRO A 12 -3.05 -14.28 -14.66
C PRO A 12 -2.84 -12.76 -14.74
N GLU A 13 -3.58 -12.09 -15.63
CA GLU A 13 -3.56 -10.63 -15.74
C GLU A 13 -3.82 -10.00 -14.36
N ARG A 14 -2.87 -9.18 -13.90
CA ARG A 14 -3.03 -8.46 -12.64
C ARG A 14 -4.10 -7.40 -12.86
N LYS A 15 -5.20 -7.50 -12.12
CA LYS A 15 -6.23 -6.46 -12.09
C LYS A 15 -5.62 -5.22 -11.44
N GLU A 16 -5.28 -4.22 -12.24
CA GLU A 16 -4.84 -2.92 -11.74
C GLU A 16 -6.04 -2.17 -11.17
N LEU A 17 -6.01 -1.86 -9.87
CA LEU A 17 -7.09 -1.13 -9.21
C LEU A 17 -7.13 0.35 -9.60
N TYR A 18 -5.97 0.93 -9.93
CA TYR A 18 -5.79 2.34 -10.27
C TYR A 18 -4.83 2.52 -11.46
N PRO A 19 -5.15 2.01 -12.66
CA PRO A 19 -4.24 2.00 -13.81
C PRO A 19 -3.86 3.42 -14.30
N ASP A 20 -4.73 4.41 -14.08
CA ASP A 20 -4.53 5.80 -14.49
C ASP A 20 -3.82 6.68 -13.43
N LYS A 21 -3.35 6.09 -12.31
CA LYS A 21 -2.73 6.85 -11.22
C LYS A 21 -1.26 6.51 -11.10
N ASP A 22 -0.43 7.54 -10.94
CA ASP A 22 0.99 7.38 -10.66
C ASP A 22 1.19 6.47 -9.44
N ARG A 23 2.01 5.44 -9.59
CA ARG A 23 2.29 4.50 -8.53
C ARG A 23 3.51 4.97 -7.75
N VAL A 24 3.33 5.18 -6.45
CA VAL A 24 4.41 5.53 -5.53
C VAL A 24 4.73 4.36 -4.61
N GLU A 25 6.02 4.12 -4.37
CA GLU A 25 6.43 3.19 -3.33
C GLU A 25 6.03 3.72 -1.96
N SER A 26 5.56 2.85 -1.07
CA SER A 26 5.18 3.27 0.27
C SER A 26 6.37 3.91 1.02
N SER A 27 7.60 3.45 0.81
CA SER A 27 8.81 4.10 1.35
C SER A 27 8.93 5.59 1.01
N ALA A 28 8.42 6.04 -0.15
CA ALA A 28 8.44 7.46 -0.55
C ALA A 28 7.45 8.34 0.23
N LEU A 29 6.55 7.74 1.00
CA LEU A 29 5.56 8.42 1.85
C LEU A 29 6.06 8.61 3.29
N ILE A 30 7.20 8.02 3.67
CA ILE A 30 7.75 8.14 5.03
C ILE A 30 8.03 9.62 5.32
N GLY A 31 7.50 10.10 6.45
CA GLY A 31 7.61 11.49 6.89
C GLY A 31 6.66 12.46 6.20
N LYS A 32 5.89 12.01 5.19
CA LYS A 32 4.93 12.84 4.46
C LYS A 32 3.52 12.70 5.03
N GLU A 33 2.78 13.79 4.93
CA GLU A 33 1.33 13.82 5.14
C GLU A 33 0.62 13.54 3.82
N PHE A 34 -0.46 12.77 3.89
CA PHE A 34 -1.28 12.43 2.74
C PHE A 34 -2.71 12.13 3.19
N VAL A 35 -3.64 12.15 2.23
CA VAL A 35 -5.02 11.73 2.48
C VAL A 35 -5.23 10.36 1.87
N ILE A 36 -5.63 9.38 2.66
CA ILE A 36 -6.11 8.10 2.13
C ILE A 36 -7.55 8.34 1.69
N LYS A 37 -7.79 8.29 0.37
CA LYS A 37 -9.13 8.45 -0.21
C LYS A 37 -9.89 7.14 -0.22
N GLU A 38 -9.25 6.10 -0.70
CA GLU A 38 -9.82 4.76 -0.83
C GLU A 38 -8.75 3.72 -0.52
N ALA A 39 -9.17 2.57 0.01
CA ALA A 39 -8.30 1.43 0.24
C ALA A 39 -9.04 0.12 -0.05
N THR A 40 -8.36 -0.76 -0.78
CA THR A 40 -8.85 -2.09 -1.13
C THR A 40 -7.85 -3.14 -0.66
N GLU A 41 -8.33 -4.04 0.20
CA GLU A 41 -7.58 -5.22 0.60
C GLU A 41 -7.56 -6.24 -0.55
N LEU A 42 -6.37 -6.77 -0.85
CA LEU A 42 -6.15 -7.83 -1.82
C LEU A 42 -5.36 -8.97 -1.16
N ASP A 43 -5.61 -10.20 -1.62
CA ASP A 43 -4.83 -11.37 -1.27
C ASP A 43 -3.55 -11.43 -2.11
N GLY A 44 -2.39 -11.41 -1.45
CA GLY A 44 -1.07 -11.57 -2.06
C GLY A 44 -0.43 -12.90 -1.72
N GLN A 45 0.66 -13.22 -2.43
CA GLN A 45 1.43 -14.46 -2.23
C GLN A 45 1.95 -14.64 -0.80
N HIS A 46 2.17 -13.54 -0.07
CA HIS A 46 2.69 -13.53 1.30
C HIS A 46 1.66 -13.06 2.34
N GLY A 47 0.37 -13.07 1.97
CA GLY A 47 -0.74 -12.61 2.79
C GLY A 47 -1.44 -11.37 2.23
N LYS A 48 -2.37 -10.85 3.01
CA LYS A 48 -3.21 -9.70 2.66
C LYS A 48 -2.40 -8.40 2.65
N PHE A 49 -2.67 -7.57 1.65
CA PHE A 49 -2.09 -6.24 1.51
C PHE A 49 -3.15 -5.25 1.05
N ASN A 50 -2.99 -3.97 1.40
CA ASN A 50 -3.90 -2.93 0.92
C ASN A 50 -3.29 -2.19 -0.27
N VAL A 51 -4.09 -1.95 -1.29
CA VAL A 51 -3.81 -0.94 -2.32
C VAL A 51 -4.68 0.27 -2.03
N ALA A 52 -4.06 1.44 -1.91
CA ALA A 52 -4.74 2.66 -1.54
C ALA A 52 -4.59 3.73 -2.63
N LEU A 53 -5.67 4.48 -2.84
CA LEU A 53 -5.65 5.76 -3.54
C LEU A 53 -5.35 6.84 -2.51
N LEU A 54 -4.28 7.59 -2.75
CA LEU A 54 -3.80 8.65 -1.88
C LEU A 54 -3.84 10.00 -2.59
N GLU A 55 -4.00 11.07 -1.83
CA GLU A 55 -3.69 12.42 -2.26
C GLU A 55 -2.47 12.93 -1.49
N VAL A 56 -1.41 13.26 -2.23
CA VAL A 56 -0.13 13.75 -1.72
C VAL A 56 0.18 15.06 -2.44
N ASP A 57 0.36 16.16 -1.69
CA ASP A 57 0.65 17.48 -2.27
C ASP A 57 -0.34 17.91 -3.39
N GLY A 58 -1.63 17.56 -3.23
CA GLY A 58 -2.68 17.86 -4.20
C GLY A 58 -2.69 16.96 -5.46
N LYS A 59 -1.87 15.91 -5.49
CA LYS A 59 -1.82 14.92 -6.57
C LYS A 59 -2.36 13.57 -6.12
N GLU A 60 -3.15 12.94 -6.97
CA GLU A 60 -3.66 11.60 -6.73
C GLU A 60 -2.66 10.55 -7.20
N VAL A 61 -2.26 9.68 -6.28
CA VAL A 61 -1.30 8.60 -6.51
C VAL A 61 -1.84 7.30 -5.92
N SER A 62 -1.38 6.17 -6.43
CA SER A 62 -1.68 4.86 -5.87
C SER A 62 -0.47 4.30 -5.12
N THR A 63 -0.70 3.60 -4.02
CA THR A 63 0.36 2.85 -3.34
C THR A 63 -0.14 1.50 -2.85
N ALA A 64 0.81 0.60 -2.57
CA ALA A 64 0.55 -0.69 -1.94
C ALA A 64 1.25 -0.76 -0.59
N PHE A 65 0.50 -1.12 0.44
CA PHE A 65 0.98 -1.27 1.80
C PHE A 65 1.17 -2.74 2.15
N GLY A 66 2.43 -3.17 2.27
CA GLY A 66 2.80 -4.51 2.72
C GLY A 66 2.99 -4.64 4.24
N SER A 67 3.03 -3.53 4.97
CA SER A 67 3.21 -3.53 6.43
C SER A 67 1.93 -3.98 7.13
N LYS A 68 2.02 -5.01 7.98
CA LYS A 68 0.89 -5.50 8.79
C LYS A 68 0.32 -4.42 9.72
N VAL A 69 1.19 -3.58 10.30
CA VAL A 69 0.78 -2.49 11.20
C VAL A 69 -0.03 -1.46 10.42
N VAL A 70 0.48 -1.04 9.26
CA VAL A 70 -0.21 -0.08 8.38
C VAL A 70 -1.53 -0.65 7.87
N ASN A 71 -1.55 -1.93 7.46
CA ASN A 71 -2.78 -2.58 7.01
C ASN A 71 -3.84 -2.65 8.11
N ALA A 72 -3.44 -2.95 9.35
CA ALA A 72 -4.36 -2.94 10.48
C ALA A 72 -4.94 -1.54 10.72
N ARG A 73 -4.10 -0.48 10.68
CA ARG A 73 -4.56 0.91 10.79
C ARG A 73 -5.55 1.30 9.69
N ILE A 74 -5.26 0.93 8.45
CA ILE A 74 -6.15 1.21 7.31
C ILE A 74 -7.51 0.54 7.52
N GLU A 75 -7.54 -0.70 7.99
CA GLU A 75 -8.79 -1.40 8.29
C GLU A 75 -9.57 -0.77 9.46
N GLU A 76 -8.88 -0.27 10.49
CA GLU A 76 -9.50 0.46 11.60
C GLU A 76 -10.20 1.75 11.13
N ILE A 77 -9.55 2.52 10.24
CA ILE A 77 -10.07 3.80 9.74
C ILE A 77 -10.91 3.69 8.46
N ARG A 78 -11.10 2.47 7.94
CA ARG A 78 -11.68 2.25 6.60
C ARG A 78 -13.08 2.84 6.44
N LYS A 79 -13.85 2.87 7.53
CA LYS A 79 -15.23 3.41 7.56
C LYS A 79 -15.27 4.94 7.59
N ASP A 80 -14.16 5.57 7.93
CA ASP A 80 -14.02 7.01 8.10
C ASP A 80 -13.31 7.68 6.92
N LEU A 81 -12.91 6.90 5.90
CA LEU A 81 -12.29 7.44 4.69
C LEU A 81 -13.21 8.45 3.99
N PRO A 82 -12.66 9.59 3.49
CA PRO A 82 -11.24 9.91 3.40
C PRO A 82 -10.64 10.47 4.71
N VAL A 83 -9.42 10.03 5.06
CA VAL A 83 -8.70 10.45 6.29
C VAL A 83 -7.31 10.98 5.96
N ARG A 84 -6.91 12.08 6.61
CA ARG A 84 -5.54 12.59 6.57
C ARG A 84 -4.66 11.82 7.55
N CYS A 85 -3.53 11.31 7.07
CA CYS A 85 -2.58 10.52 7.84
C CYS A 85 -1.15 10.98 7.53
N LYS A 86 -0.23 10.63 8.40
CA LYS A 86 1.21 10.76 8.21
C LYS A 86 1.85 9.40 8.37
N MET A 87 2.70 8.99 7.43
CA MET A 87 3.50 7.79 7.64
C MET A 87 4.74 8.10 8.46
N VAL A 88 4.91 7.37 9.55
CA VAL A 88 6.01 7.59 10.48
C VAL A 88 6.83 6.34 10.68
N GLU A 89 8.12 6.55 10.91
CA GLU A 89 9.04 5.51 11.34
C GLU A 89 9.05 5.43 12.87
N LYS A 90 8.77 4.24 13.42
CA LYS A 90 8.81 3.96 14.86
C LYS A 90 9.84 2.88 15.16
N LYS A 91 10.37 2.91 16.38
CA LYS A 91 11.25 1.87 16.91
C LYS A 91 10.52 1.03 17.95
N SER A 92 10.57 -0.28 17.80
CA SER A 92 10.02 -1.22 18.77
C SER A 92 10.88 -1.23 20.05
N LYS A 93 10.34 -1.83 21.12
CA LYS A 93 11.08 -2.04 22.38
C LYS A 93 12.36 -2.87 22.20
N GLU A 94 12.42 -3.70 21.16
CA GLU A 94 13.58 -4.52 20.78
C GLU A 94 14.55 -3.79 19.81
N GLY A 95 14.32 -2.50 19.54
CA GLY A 95 15.14 -1.69 18.63
C GLY A 95 14.87 -1.90 17.14
N ARG A 96 13.83 -2.67 16.77
CA ARG A 96 13.46 -2.88 15.36
C ARG A 96 12.67 -1.70 14.83
N VAL A 97 13.06 -1.22 13.66
CA VAL A 97 12.34 -0.16 12.96
C VAL A 97 11.09 -0.73 12.28
N TYR A 98 9.95 -0.05 12.42
CA TYR A 98 8.70 -0.37 11.74
C TYR A 98 7.95 0.90 11.32
N TYR A 99 7.05 0.78 10.34
CA TYR A 99 6.25 1.89 9.84
C TYR A 99 4.82 1.83 10.37
N ASP A 100 4.28 2.98 10.73
CA ASP A 100 2.93 3.17 11.27
C ASP A 100 2.24 4.37 10.59
N LEU A 101 0.92 4.47 10.73
CA LEU A 101 0.13 5.63 10.32
C LEU A 101 -0.32 6.39 11.56
N GLU A 102 -0.08 7.71 11.56
CA GLU A 102 -0.54 8.66 12.58
C GLU A 102 -1.51 9.70 12.02
#